data_AF-A0A0B1TN57-F1
#
_entry.id   AF-A0A0B1TN57-F1
#
_cell.length_a   1.000
_cell.length_b   1.000
_cell.length_c   1.000
_cell.angle_alpha   90.00
_cell.angle_beta   90.00
_cell.angle_gamma   90.00
#
_symmetry.space_group_name_H-M   'P 1'
#
loop_
_entity.id
_entity.type
_entity.pdbx_description
1 polymer ?
#
loop_
_entity_poly.entity_id
_entity_poly.type
_entity_poly.pdbx_seq_one_letter_code
_entity_poly.pdbx_strand_id
1 'polypeptide(L)'
;MNRLHVVLRSSRCLATAAPKTSTGIEHAEAFAKRGGQKPNWNMYKVGDYLNMNKYSFYQAEITMAKHRLQQPTTKKPDVMPKVKIDTSSKTKSK
;
A
#
# COMPACT_ATOMS: atom_id res chain seq x y z
N MET A 1 -4.30 -5.29 37.61
CA MET A 1 -3.67 -5.04 36.28
C MET A 1 -2.49 -5.99 36.12
N ASN A 2 -2.58 -6.94 35.19
CA ASN A 2 -1.73 -8.14 35.15
C ASN A 2 -0.34 -7.85 34.58
N ARG A 3 0.69 -8.04 35.41
CA ARG A 3 2.13 -7.84 35.11
C ARG A 3 2.64 -8.62 33.87
N LEU A 4 1.91 -9.66 33.44
CA LEU A 4 2.25 -10.49 32.29
C LEU A 4 2.12 -9.75 30.95
N HIS A 5 1.25 -8.75 30.84
CA HIS A 5 1.09 -7.98 29.59
C HIS A 5 2.28 -7.06 29.28
N VAL A 6 3.01 -6.61 30.31
CA VAL A 6 4.18 -5.73 30.12
C VAL A 6 5.37 -6.53 29.61
N VAL A 7 5.57 -7.76 30.11
CA VAL A 7 6.71 -8.61 29.75
C VAL A 7 6.63 -9.11 28.31
N LEU A 8 5.42 -9.41 27.82
CA LEU A 8 5.22 -9.96 26.45
C LEU A 8 5.42 -8.93 25.33
N ARG A 9 5.35 -7.63 25.63
CA ARG A 9 5.61 -6.55 24.66
C ARG A 9 7.10 -6.20 24.55
N SER A 10 7.87 -6.44 25.61
CA SER A 10 9.29 -6.08 25.69
C SER A 10 10.21 -7.04 24.93
N SER A 11 9.76 -8.26 24.63
CA SER A 11 10.61 -9.33 24.06
C SER A 11 10.59 -9.41 22.53
N ARG A 12 9.74 -8.65 21.82
CA ARG A 12 9.63 -8.73 20.36
C ARG A 12 10.50 -7.76 19.55
N CYS A 13 11.30 -6.90 20.20
CA CYS A 13 12.04 -5.83 19.50
C CYS A 13 13.52 -5.70 19.89
N LEU A 14 14.15 -6.72 20.50
CA LEU A 14 15.52 -6.58 21.05
C LEU A 14 16.66 -7.03 20.13
N ALA A 15 16.40 -7.58 18.95
CA ALA A 15 17.47 -7.90 18.01
C ALA A 15 16.97 -7.82 16.57
N THR A 16 16.90 -6.61 16.05
CA THR A 16 16.98 -6.42 14.59
C THR A 16 18.42 -6.03 14.28
N ALA A 17 19.05 -6.69 13.31
CA ALA A 17 20.35 -6.26 12.77
C ALA A 17 20.22 -4.96 11.95
N ALA A 18 19.00 -4.45 11.80
CA ALA A 18 18.73 -3.16 11.18
C ALA A 18 19.29 -2.04 12.07
N PRO A 19 20.10 -1.11 11.54
CA PRO A 19 20.52 0.07 12.26
C PRO A 19 19.33 0.81 12.84
N LYS A 20 19.45 1.37 14.06
CA LYS A 20 18.40 2.20 14.69
C LYS A 20 18.01 3.43 13.86
N THR A 21 18.86 3.81 12.92
CA THR A 21 18.59 4.80 11.88
C THR A 21 17.95 4.08 10.71
N SER A 22 16.63 4.14 10.59
CA SER A 22 15.86 3.34 9.63
C SER A 22 15.85 3.94 8.22
N THR A 23 16.35 5.17 8.07
CA THR A 23 16.42 5.88 6.79
C THR A 23 17.87 6.30 6.48
N GLY A 24 18.23 6.33 5.18
CA GLY A 24 19.58 6.75 4.75
C GLY A 24 19.95 8.17 5.19
N ILE A 25 18.94 9.03 5.43
CA ILE A 25 19.06 10.38 5.97
C ILE A 25 19.50 10.35 7.43
N GLU A 26 18.79 9.59 8.28
CA GLU A 26 19.14 9.43 9.69
C GLU A 26 20.56 8.84 9.87
N HIS A 27 20.94 7.92 8.99
CA HIS A 27 22.28 7.33 8.99
C HIS A 27 23.35 8.37 8.61
N ALA A 28 23.11 9.17 7.57
CA ALA A 28 24.02 10.23 7.14
C ALA A 28 24.20 11.32 8.22
N GLU A 29 23.13 11.68 8.93
CA GLU A 29 23.17 12.62 10.05
C GLU A 29 23.94 12.06 11.26
N ALA A 30 23.73 10.79 11.61
CA ALA A 30 24.45 10.13 12.68
C ALA A 30 25.95 10.00 12.38
N PHE A 31 26.31 9.76 11.11
CA PHE A 31 27.70 9.70 10.66
C PHE A 31 28.39 11.06 10.78
N ALA A 32 27.72 12.15 10.41
CA ALA A 32 28.23 13.50 10.58
C ALA A 32 28.47 13.86 12.06
N LYS A 33 27.58 13.43 12.97
CA LYS A 33 27.75 13.63 14.42
C LYS A 33 28.94 12.88 15.01
N ARG A 34 29.42 11.82 14.36
CA ARG A 34 30.56 11.00 14.80
C ARG A 34 31.90 11.45 14.23
N GLY A 35 31.96 12.62 13.59
CA GLY A 35 33.17 13.18 12.98
C GLY A 35 33.30 12.94 11.47
N GLY A 36 32.28 12.38 10.82
CA GLY A 36 32.20 12.33 9.36
C GLY A 36 31.89 13.70 8.75
N GLN A 37 32.15 13.85 7.44
CA GLN A 37 31.73 15.06 6.72
C GLN A 37 30.20 15.14 6.64
N LYS A 38 29.67 16.38 6.65
CA LYS A 38 28.24 16.62 6.46
C LYS A 38 27.82 16.17 5.05
N PRO A 39 26.70 15.45 4.90
CA PRO A 39 26.20 15.07 3.59
C PRO A 39 25.85 16.31 2.77
N ASN A 40 26.28 16.33 1.51
CA ASN A 40 25.82 17.34 0.54
C ASN A 40 24.49 16.89 -0.05
N TRP A 41 23.40 17.46 0.45
CA TRP A 41 22.04 17.14 -0.01
C TRP A 41 21.81 17.48 -1.49
N ASN A 42 22.60 18.38 -2.09
CA ASN A 42 22.54 18.66 -3.53
C ASN A 42 23.03 17.49 -4.38
N MET A 43 23.82 16.57 -3.81
CA MET A 43 24.24 15.33 -4.48
C MET A 43 23.21 14.20 -4.35
N TYR A 44 22.15 14.40 -3.56
CA TYR A 44 21.09 13.41 -3.43
C TYR A 44 20.22 13.42 -4.68
N LYS A 45 20.41 12.39 -5.52
CA LYS A 45 19.83 12.33 -6.88
C LYS A 45 18.31 12.29 -6.92
N VAL A 46 17.64 11.94 -5.82
CA VAL A 46 16.20 11.66 -5.82
C VAL A 46 15.48 12.42 -4.70
N GLY A 47 15.60 13.76 -4.74
CA GLY A 47 14.86 14.66 -3.85
C GLY A 47 13.34 14.53 -4.01
N ASP A 48 12.86 14.11 -5.18
CA ASP A 48 11.44 14.02 -5.50
C ASP A 48 10.66 13.06 -4.58
N TYR A 49 11.33 12.03 -4.05
CA TYR A 49 10.70 11.11 -3.10
C TYR A 49 10.33 11.75 -1.76
N LEU A 50 11.04 12.81 -1.36
CA LEU A 50 10.70 13.58 -0.15
C LEU A 50 9.40 14.39 -0.33
N ASN A 51 9.03 14.69 -1.58
CA ASN A 51 7.84 15.47 -1.91
C ASN A 51 6.61 14.60 -2.21
N MET A 52 6.72 13.27 -2.08
CA MET A 52 5.59 12.37 -2.31
C MET A 52 4.58 12.44 -1.17
N ASN A 53 3.31 12.64 -1.53
CA ASN A 53 2.18 12.51 -0.62
C ASN A 53 1.49 11.14 -0.78
N LYS A 54 0.54 10.84 0.11
CA LYS A 54 -0.24 9.58 0.08
C LYS A 54 -0.91 9.28 -1.27
N TYR A 55 -1.19 10.31 -2.06
CA TYR A 55 -1.93 10.21 -3.33
C TYR A 55 -1.06 10.36 -4.58
N SER A 56 0.25 10.53 -4.44
CA SER A 56 1.15 10.80 -5.57
C SER A 56 1.15 9.65 -6.59
N PHE A 57 0.99 8.42 -6.11
CA PHE A 57 0.81 7.25 -6.95
C PHE A 57 -0.45 7.34 -7.82
N TYR A 58 -1.61 7.66 -7.23
CA TYR A 58 -2.88 7.76 -7.96
C TYR A 58 -2.89 8.95 -8.93
N GLN A 59 -2.24 10.06 -8.58
CA GLN A 59 -2.09 11.19 -9.48
C GLN A 59 -1.29 10.80 -10.73
N ALA A 60 -0.18 10.09 -10.56
CA ALA A 60 0.59 9.54 -11.67
C ALA A 60 -0.22 8.52 -12.50
N GLU A 61 -1.09 7.74 -11.86
CA GLU A 61 -1.98 6.83 -12.57
C GLU A 61 -2.98 7.57 -13.48
N ILE A 62 -3.60 8.64 -12.98
CA ILE A 62 -4.56 9.45 -13.74
C ILE A 62 -3.89 10.12 -14.94
N THR A 63 -2.67 10.63 -14.78
CA THR A 63 -1.93 11.23 -15.89
C THR A 63 -1.55 10.19 -16.93
N MET A 64 -1.04 9.03 -16.51
CA MET A 64 -0.69 7.94 -17.41
C MET A 64 -1.90 7.32 -18.11
N ALA A 65 -3.08 7.27 -17.46
CA ALA A 65 -4.28 6.63 -18.00
C ALA A 65 -4.68 7.17 -19.38
N LYS A 66 -4.45 8.47 -19.64
CA LYS A 66 -4.74 9.11 -20.94
C LYS A 66 -3.89 8.57 -22.08
N HIS A 67 -2.72 8.05 -21.77
CA HIS A 67 -1.75 7.52 -22.75
C HIS A 67 -1.80 6.00 -22.86
N ARG A 68 -2.62 5.32 -22.04
CA ARG A 68 -2.73 3.86 -22.07
C ARG A 68 -3.62 3.41 -23.24
N LEU A 69 -3.23 2.31 -23.87
CA LEU A 69 -4.08 1.61 -24.83
C LEU A 69 -5.31 1.02 -24.12
N GLN A 70 -6.37 0.81 -24.90
CA GLN A 70 -7.54 0.09 -24.40
C GLN A 70 -7.15 -1.33 -23.99
N GLN A 71 -7.64 -1.75 -22.82
CA GLN A 71 -7.43 -3.11 -22.34
C GLN A 71 -8.16 -4.11 -23.27
N PRO A 72 -7.56 -5.26 -23.59
CA PRO A 72 -8.25 -6.30 -24.34
C PRO A 72 -9.47 -6.78 -23.54
N THR A 73 -10.57 -7.05 -24.23
CA THR A 73 -11.79 -7.55 -23.60
C THR A 73 -12.13 -8.94 -24.11
N THR A 74 -12.24 -9.89 -23.17
CA THR A 74 -12.82 -11.22 -23.40
C THR A 74 -14.29 -11.27 -22.95
N LYS A 75 -14.85 -10.13 -22.53
CA LYS A 75 -16.19 -10.08 -21.94
C LYS A 75 -17.24 -10.46 -22.97
N LYS A 76 -17.83 -11.65 -22.78
CA LYS A 76 -19.17 -11.95 -23.26
C LYS A 76 -20.18 -11.27 -22.32
N PRO A 77 -21.34 -10.81 -22.81
CA PRO A 77 -22.39 -10.32 -21.92
C PRO A 77 -22.70 -11.39 -20.88
N ASP A 78 -22.86 -10.97 -19.63
CA ASP A 78 -23.18 -11.88 -18.53
C ASP A 78 -24.50 -12.59 -18.85
N VAL A 79 -24.55 -13.91 -18.63
CA VAL A 79 -25.74 -14.68 -19.00
C VAL A 79 -26.84 -14.35 -18.01
N MET A 80 -27.92 -13.74 -18.49
CA MET A 80 -29.05 -13.38 -17.64
C MET A 80 -29.61 -14.64 -16.94
N PRO A 81 -29.73 -14.64 -15.59
CA PRO A 81 -30.23 -15.79 -14.86
C PRO A 81 -31.68 -16.08 -15.28
N LYS A 82 -31.95 -17.33 -15.67
CA LYS A 82 -33.28 -17.80 -16.02
C LYS A 82 -33.98 -18.28 -14.74
N VAL A 83 -35.01 -17.56 -14.30
CA VAL A 83 -35.91 -18.01 -13.23
C VAL A 83 -36.90 -19.01 -13.81
N LYS A 84 -36.93 -20.24 -13.29
CA LYS A 84 -38.02 -21.19 -13.58
C LYS A 84 -39.25 -20.73 -12.81
N ILE A 85 -40.32 -20.35 -13.53
CA ILE A 85 -41.60 -20.00 -12.91
C ILE A 85 -42.38 -21.31 -12.77
N ASP A 86 -42.61 -21.76 -11.55
CA ASP A 86 -43.45 -22.92 -11.27
C ASP A 86 -44.92 -22.56 -11.51
N THR A 87 -45.48 -23.00 -12.63
CA THR A 87 -46.89 -22.72 -13.02
C THR A 87 -47.92 -23.59 -12.30
N SER A 88 -47.53 -24.34 -11.27
CA SER A 88 -48.37 -25.36 -10.62
C SER A 88 -49.42 -24.81 -9.65
N SER A 89 -49.49 -23.50 -9.41
CA SER A 89 -50.39 -22.91 -8.39
C SER A 89 -51.72 -22.35 -8.92
N LYS A 90 -51.99 -22.37 -10.24
CA LYS A 90 -53.15 -21.68 -10.84
C LYS A 90 -54.47 -22.47 -10.95
N THR A 91 -54.58 -23.67 -10.40
CA THR A 91 -55.86 -24.42 -10.37
C THR A 91 -56.29 -24.75 -8.95
N LYS A 92 -56.78 -23.75 -8.21
CA LYS A 92 -57.75 -23.97 -7.13
C LYS A 92 -58.97 -23.11 -7.41
N SER A 93 -59.87 -23.67 -8.22
CA SER A 93 -61.25 -23.22 -8.38
C SER A 93 -61.96 -23.35 -7.03
N LYS A 94 -62.68 -22.31 -6.62
CA LYS A 94 -63.71 -22.35 -5.58
C LYS A 94 -65.04 -22.01 -6.23
#